data_AF-A0A364JS09-F1
#
_entry.id   AF-A0A364JS09-F1
#
_cell.length_a   1.000
_cell.length_b   1.000
_cell.length_c   1.000
_cell.angle_alpha   90.00
_cell.angle_beta   90.00
_cell.angle_gamma   90.00
#
_symmetry.space_group_name_H-M   'P 1'
#
loop_
_entity.id
_entity.type
_entity.pdbx_description
1 polymer ?
#
loop_
_entity_poly.entity_id
_entity_poly.type
_entity_poly.pdbx_seq_one_letter_code
_entity_poly.pdbx_strand_id
1 'polypeptide(L)'
;MNAALLPITGSDPITLLSSKASGAWNALETRYASQVTQDELDHLFALFVLGLTSPFYAEERPLAHLDACRTLMSQKLDDDRVERALRSVPTATQGWVEKAYLSIEQLGTKNGQALFEQQPKSNQTINAIELTPATEAGGSGETS
;
A
#
# COMPACT_ATOMS: atom_id res chain seq x y z
N MET A 1 2.30 10.47 -34.36
CA MET A 1 2.81 9.50 -33.36
C MET A 1 3.36 10.29 -32.20
N ASN A 2 2.58 10.48 -31.14
CA ASN A 2 3.06 11.10 -29.89
C ASN A 2 2.75 10.10 -28.78
N ALA A 3 3.72 9.24 -28.46
CA ALA A 3 3.69 8.48 -27.23
C ALA A 3 4.04 9.47 -26.11
N ALA A 4 3.01 9.95 -25.41
CA ALA A 4 3.22 10.67 -24.16
C ALA A 4 3.89 9.70 -23.17
N LEU A 5 5.17 9.92 -22.92
CA LEU A 5 5.88 9.32 -21.81
C LEU A 5 5.21 9.83 -20.53
N LEU A 6 4.44 8.97 -19.87
CA LEU A 6 3.90 9.25 -18.55
C LEU A 6 5.08 9.49 -17.58
N PRO A 7 4.96 10.44 -16.64
CA PRO A 7 6.01 10.71 -15.66
C PRO A 7 6.19 9.47 -14.76
N ILE A 8 7.37 8.86 -14.84
CA ILE A 8 7.84 7.87 -13.87
C ILE A 8 8.22 8.62 -12.59
N THR A 9 7.27 8.90 -11.69
CA THR A 9 7.60 9.35 -10.33
C THR A 9 6.51 8.93 -9.34
N GLY A 10 6.54 7.65 -8.99
CA GLY A 10 5.87 7.06 -7.84
C GLY A 10 6.37 5.63 -7.74
N SER A 11 7.09 5.27 -6.68
CA SER A 11 7.52 3.88 -6.48
C SER A 11 6.28 3.00 -6.53
N ASP A 12 6.29 1.99 -7.39
CA ASP A 12 5.25 0.96 -7.46
C ASP A 12 4.92 0.48 -6.03
N PRO A 13 3.66 0.61 -5.56
CA PRO A 13 3.28 0.25 -4.21
C PRO A 13 3.69 -1.18 -3.84
N ILE A 14 3.65 -2.12 -4.79
CA ILE A 14 4.08 -3.50 -4.55
C ILE A 14 5.56 -3.55 -4.16
N THR A 15 6.42 -2.85 -4.90
CA THR A 15 7.86 -2.78 -4.62
C THR A 15 8.11 -2.19 -3.23
N LEU A 16 7.37 -1.14 -2.83
CA LEU A 16 7.49 -0.53 -1.51
C LEU A 16 7.06 -1.48 -0.37
N LEU A 17 5.99 -2.23 -0.58
CA LEU A 17 5.39 -3.11 0.43
C LEU A 17 6.12 -4.46 0.56
N SER A 18 6.83 -4.90 -0.49
CA SER A 18 7.49 -6.22 -0.57
C SER A 18 8.40 -6.53 0.61
N SER A 19 9.23 -5.56 1.01
CA SER A 19 10.15 -5.74 2.15
C SER A 19 9.41 -5.97 3.46
N LYS A 20 8.29 -5.26 3.69
CA LYS A 20 7.46 -5.44 4.88
C LYS A 20 6.72 -6.76 4.88
N ALA A 21 6.16 -7.16 3.73
CA ALA A 21 5.51 -8.46 3.58
C ALA A 21 6.50 -9.61 3.87
N SER A 22 7.69 -9.55 3.27
CA SER A 22 8.76 -10.54 3.50
C SER A 22 9.22 -10.60 4.96
N GLY A 23 9.40 -9.44 5.61
CA GLY A 23 9.78 -9.39 7.02
C GLY A 23 8.71 -9.95 7.95
N ALA A 24 7.44 -9.70 7.65
CA ALA A 24 6.32 -10.24 8.42
C ALA A 24 6.21 -11.76 8.28
N TRP A 25 6.35 -12.29 7.07
CA TRP A 25 6.39 -13.75 6.84
C TRP A 25 7.47 -14.43 7.69
N ASN A 26 8.72 -13.93 7.61
CA ASN A 26 9.83 -14.50 8.39
C ASN A 26 9.55 -14.46 9.91
N ALA A 27 8.91 -13.39 10.39
CA ALA A 27 8.54 -13.26 11.80
C ALA A 27 7.41 -14.21 12.21
N LEU A 28 6.42 -14.43 11.33
CA LEU A 28 5.34 -15.40 11.54
C LEU A 28 5.91 -16.83 11.58
N GLU A 29 6.72 -17.22 10.61
CA GLU A 29 7.36 -18.54 10.57
C GLU A 29 8.16 -18.81 11.84
N THR A 30 9.04 -17.88 12.20
CA THR A 30 9.93 -18.04 13.36
C THR A 30 9.16 -18.22 14.67
N ARG A 31 8.03 -17.53 14.83
CA ARG A 31 7.27 -17.51 16.09
C ARG A 31 6.24 -18.63 16.18
N TYR A 32 5.59 -18.96 15.07
CA TYR A 32 4.34 -19.71 15.11
C TYR A 32 4.36 -21.02 14.30
N ALA A 33 5.31 -21.26 13.39
CA ALA A 33 5.29 -22.43 12.52
C ALA A 33 5.28 -23.79 13.27
N SER A 34 5.79 -23.84 14.50
CA SER A 34 5.75 -25.04 15.35
C SER A 34 4.49 -25.19 16.19
N GLN A 35 3.62 -24.19 16.21
CA GLN A 35 2.46 -24.10 17.12
C GLN A 35 1.11 -24.10 16.40
N VAL A 36 1.10 -23.74 15.12
CA VAL A 36 -0.11 -23.68 14.29
C VAL A 36 0.06 -24.50 13.02
N THR A 37 -1.06 -24.81 12.37
CA THR A 37 -1.03 -25.47 11.06
C THR A 37 -0.50 -24.53 9.98
N GLN A 38 -0.06 -25.11 8.86
CA GLN A 38 0.38 -24.33 7.70
C GLN A 38 -0.73 -23.42 7.17
N ASP A 39 -1.98 -23.91 7.11
CA ASP A 39 -3.11 -23.12 6.63
C ASP A 39 -3.39 -21.92 7.57
N GLU A 40 -3.27 -22.09 8.89
CA GLU A 40 -3.36 -20.98 9.85
C GLU A 40 -2.24 -19.95 9.68
N LEU A 41 -1.01 -20.41 9.42
CA LEU A 41 0.14 -19.53 9.20
C LEU A 41 -0.02 -18.72 7.91
N ASP A 42 -0.46 -19.37 6.84
CA ASP A 42 -0.72 -18.74 5.55
C ASP A 42 -1.87 -17.73 5.65
N HIS A 43 -2.92 -18.05 6.43
CA HIS A 43 -4.03 -17.13 6.67
C HIS A 43 -3.62 -15.92 7.52
N LEU A 44 -2.78 -16.10 8.56
CA LEU A 44 -2.20 -14.98 9.32
C LEU A 44 -1.40 -14.04 8.41
N PHE A 45 -0.65 -14.60 7.46
CA PHE A 45 0.08 -13.81 6.48
C PHE A 45 -0.86 -13.08 5.52
N ALA A 46 -1.92 -13.72 5.06
CA ALA A 46 -2.95 -13.11 4.22
C ALA A 46 -3.58 -11.89 4.90
N LEU A 47 -3.96 -12.01 6.17
CA LEU A 47 -4.54 -10.91 6.96
C LEU A 47 -3.55 -9.75 7.13
N PHE A 48 -2.28 -10.04 7.40
CA PHE A 48 -1.26 -9.01 7.45
C PHE A 48 -1.12 -8.27 6.11
N VAL A 49 -1.06 -9.01 4.99
CA VAL A 49 -0.92 -8.44 3.64
C VAL A 49 -2.16 -7.63 3.25
N LEU A 50 -3.35 -8.10 3.59
CA LEU A 50 -4.61 -7.37 3.40
C LEU A 50 -4.53 -6.01 4.09
N GLY A 51 -4.22 -6.00 5.39
CA GLY A 51 -4.05 -4.77 6.14
C GLY A 51 -2.95 -3.86 5.56
N LEU A 52 -1.79 -4.44 5.21
CA LEU A 52 -0.63 -3.72 4.66
C LEU A 52 -0.96 -2.98 3.36
N THR A 53 -1.80 -3.59 2.51
CA THR A 53 -2.16 -3.04 1.20
C THR A 53 -3.34 -2.08 1.25
N SER A 54 -4.23 -2.18 2.25
CA SER A 54 -5.43 -1.36 2.34
C SER A 54 -5.21 0.15 2.13
N PRO A 55 -4.20 0.82 2.74
CA PRO A 55 -4.01 2.26 2.53
C PRO A 55 -3.71 2.68 1.08
N PHE A 56 -3.22 1.76 0.25
CA PHE A 56 -2.86 2.04 -1.15
C PHE A 56 -3.97 1.65 -2.13
N TYR A 57 -4.84 0.70 -1.77
CA TYR A 57 -5.80 0.08 -2.68
C TYR A 57 -7.26 0.19 -2.21
N ALA A 58 -7.55 0.83 -1.07
CA ALA A 58 -8.91 0.95 -0.54
C ALA A 58 -9.89 1.69 -1.46
N GLU A 59 -9.40 2.65 -2.24
CA GLU A 59 -10.21 3.41 -3.22
C GLU A 59 -10.17 2.81 -4.63
N GLU A 60 -9.36 1.76 -4.82
CA GLU A 60 -9.22 1.07 -6.09
C GLU A 60 -10.30 0.00 -6.30
N ARG A 61 -10.34 -0.59 -7.49
CA ARG A 61 -11.25 -1.71 -7.78
C ARG A 61 -10.91 -2.91 -6.87
N PRO A 62 -11.90 -3.65 -6.34
CA PRO A 62 -11.64 -4.80 -5.46
C PRO A 62 -10.68 -5.85 -6.05
N LEU A 63 -10.75 -6.08 -7.36
CA LEU A 63 -9.83 -6.99 -8.05
C LEU A 63 -8.38 -6.51 -8.02
N ALA A 64 -8.13 -5.19 -8.09
CA ALA A 64 -6.78 -4.64 -8.02
C ALA A 64 -6.18 -4.84 -6.62
N HIS A 65 -6.97 -4.68 -5.56
CA HIS A 65 -6.52 -4.95 -4.19
C HIS A 65 -6.24 -6.45 -3.98
N LEU A 66 -7.11 -7.32 -4.49
CA LEU A 66 -6.89 -8.77 -4.46
C LEU A 66 -5.61 -9.18 -5.19
N ASP A 67 -5.37 -8.62 -6.38
CA ASP A 67 -4.17 -8.92 -7.17
C ASP A 67 -2.89 -8.40 -6.50
N ALA A 68 -2.96 -7.27 -5.79
CA ALA A 68 -1.86 -6.78 -4.95
C ALA A 68 -1.56 -7.75 -3.79
N CYS A 69 -2.61 -8.27 -3.13
CA CYS A 69 -2.45 -9.28 -2.07
C CYS A 69 -1.79 -10.55 -2.61
N ARG A 70 -2.29 -11.08 -3.74
CA ARG A 70 -1.71 -12.25 -4.42
C ARG A 70 -0.24 -12.04 -4.74
N THR A 71 0.08 -10.90 -5.34
CA THR A 71 1.45 -10.58 -5.77
C THR A 71 2.41 -10.56 -4.59
N LEU A 72 2.04 -9.96 -3.46
CA LEU A 72 2.88 -9.92 -2.26
C LEU A 72 3.00 -11.30 -1.59
N MET A 73 1.92 -12.08 -1.54
CA MET A 73 1.94 -13.42 -0.92
C MET A 73 2.76 -14.43 -1.74
N SER A 74 2.73 -14.32 -3.08
CA SER A 74 3.46 -15.21 -3.99
C SER A 74 4.98 -15.08 -3.89
N GLN A 75 5.49 -14.09 -3.15
CA GLN A 75 6.92 -13.99 -2.83
C GLN A 75 7.39 -15.07 -1.85
N LYS A 76 6.46 -15.70 -1.12
CA LYS A 76 6.74 -16.65 -0.04
C LYS A 76 5.98 -17.95 -0.16
N LEU A 77 4.80 -17.91 -0.76
CA LEU A 77 3.90 -19.05 -0.92
C LEU A 77 3.83 -19.45 -2.39
N ASP A 78 3.60 -20.74 -2.65
CA ASP A 78 3.19 -21.21 -3.97
C ASP A 78 1.73 -20.80 -4.26
N ASP A 79 1.34 -20.85 -5.55
CA ASP A 79 0.04 -20.39 -6.02
C ASP A 79 -1.14 -21.10 -5.32
N ASP A 80 -1.01 -22.41 -5.06
CA ASP A 80 -2.05 -23.20 -4.40
C ASP A 80 -2.29 -22.74 -2.95
N ARG A 81 -1.21 -22.43 -2.23
CA ARG A 81 -1.27 -21.89 -0.87
C ARG A 81 -1.82 -20.47 -0.85
N VAL A 82 -1.40 -19.61 -1.78
CA VAL A 82 -1.93 -18.24 -1.91
C VAL A 82 -3.45 -18.29 -2.09
N GLU A 83 -3.93 -19.06 -3.06
CA GLU A 83 -5.36 -19.12 -3.35
C GLU A 83 -6.18 -19.71 -2.19
N ARG A 84 -5.64 -20.71 -1.49
CA ARG A 84 -6.31 -21.30 -0.33
C ARG A 84 -6.44 -20.30 0.83
N ALA A 85 -5.37 -19.60 1.15
CA ALA A 85 -5.33 -18.63 2.24
C ALA A 85 -6.23 -17.42 1.98
N LEU A 86 -6.39 -17.01 0.71
CA LEU A 86 -7.26 -15.91 0.32
C LEU A 86 -8.74 -16.29 0.22
N ARG A 87 -9.07 -17.57 -0.02
CA ARG A 87 -10.45 -18.05 -0.21
C ARG A 87 -11.10 -18.63 1.03
N SER A 88 -10.31 -19.05 2.02
CA SER A 88 -10.82 -19.77 3.18
C SER A 88 -10.19 -19.30 4.48
N VAL A 89 -11.00 -19.30 5.54
CA VAL A 89 -10.55 -19.07 6.91
C VAL A 89 -10.40 -20.45 7.56
N PRO A 90 -9.19 -20.85 7.99
CA PRO A 90 -8.98 -22.14 8.64
C PRO A 90 -9.62 -22.15 10.03
N THR A 91 -9.96 -23.35 10.52
CA THR A 91 -10.39 -23.52 11.90
C THR A 91 -9.20 -23.33 12.83
N ALA A 92 -9.33 -22.42 13.79
CA ALA A 92 -8.28 -22.15 14.77
C ALA A 92 -8.00 -23.41 15.62
N THR A 93 -6.74 -23.85 15.65
CA THR A 93 -6.30 -24.98 16.46
C THR A 93 -5.97 -24.58 17.89
N GLN A 94 -5.72 -23.29 18.12
CA GLN A 94 -5.38 -22.72 19.43
C GLN A 94 -6.28 -21.52 19.74
N GLY A 95 -6.72 -21.41 21.01
CA GLY A 95 -7.63 -20.33 21.42
C GLY A 95 -7.07 -18.90 21.34
N TRP A 96 -5.76 -18.73 21.13
CA TRP A 96 -5.15 -17.42 20.90
C TRP A 96 -5.15 -17.01 19.42
N VAL A 97 -5.28 -17.97 18.49
CA VAL A 97 -5.17 -17.72 17.04
C VAL A 97 -6.30 -16.83 16.55
N GLU A 98 -7.53 -17.05 17.03
CA GLU A 98 -8.67 -16.18 16.71
C GLU A 98 -8.42 -14.71 17.07
N LYS A 99 -7.76 -14.46 18.22
CA LYS A 99 -7.40 -13.10 18.64
C LYS A 99 -6.24 -12.52 17.82
N ALA A 100 -5.35 -13.38 17.33
CA ALA A 100 -4.24 -12.98 16.49
C ALA A 100 -4.71 -12.50 15.11
N TYR A 101 -5.79 -13.06 14.57
CA TYR A 101 -6.35 -12.65 13.27
C TYR A 101 -6.67 -11.16 13.21
N LEU A 102 -7.43 -10.63 14.18
CA LEU A 102 -7.74 -9.20 14.19
C LEU A 102 -6.48 -8.34 14.44
N SER A 103 -5.61 -8.80 15.33
CA SER A 103 -4.39 -8.06 15.69
C SER A 103 -3.40 -7.95 14.53
N ILE A 104 -3.29 -9.00 13.71
CA ILE A 104 -2.31 -9.05 12.61
C ILE A 104 -2.73 -8.16 11.44
N GLU A 105 -4.03 -8.13 11.13
CA GLU A 105 -4.57 -7.23 10.10
C GLU A 105 -4.33 -5.77 10.47
N GLN A 106 -4.67 -5.38 11.70
CA GLN A 106 -4.45 -4.02 12.22
C GLN A 106 -2.96 -3.64 12.20
N LEU A 107 -2.07 -4.57 12.52
CA LEU A 107 -0.63 -4.35 12.41
C LEU A 107 -0.19 -4.12 10.96
N GLY A 108 -0.74 -4.90 10.02
CA GLY A 108 -0.60 -4.67 8.59
C GLY A 108 -1.01 -3.25 8.21
N THR A 109 -2.23 -2.85 8.57
CA THR A 109 -2.77 -1.50 8.28
C THR A 109 -1.90 -0.39 8.83
N LYS A 110 -1.44 -0.50 10.08
CA LYS A 110 -0.55 0.49 10.67
C LYS A 110 0.77 0.62 9.89
N ASN A 111 1.35 -0.49 9.46
CA ASN A 111 2.57 -0.49 8.67
C ASN A 111 2.34 0.07 7.27
N GLY A 112 1.23 -0.27 6.63
CA GLY A 112 0.82 0.27 5.33
C GLY A 112 0.63 1.77 5.40
N GLN A 113 -0.06 2.27 6.43
CA GLN A 113 -0.31 3.69 6.63
C GLN A 113 0.99 4.47 6.81
N ALA A 114 1.92 3.94 7.63
CA ALA A 114 3.22 4.56 7.83
C ALA A 114 4.04 4.65 6.53
N LEU A 115 3.93 3.65 5.64
CA LEU A 115 4.59 3.68 4.33
C LEU A 115 3.90 4.65 3.36
N PHE A 116 2.56 4.68 3.37
CA PHE A 116 1.76 5.57 2.55
C PHE A 116 2.07 7.05 2.89
N GLU A 117 2.14 7.39 4.17
CA GLU A 117 2.45 8.75 4.64
C GLU A 117 3.89 9.21 4.33
N GLN A 118 4.82 8.27 4.16
CA GLN A 118 6.20 8.56 3.76
C GLN A 118 6.34 8.85 2.27
N GLN A 119 5.31 8.58 1.45
CA GLN A 119 5.33 8.96 0.05
C GLN A 119 5.33 10.49 -0.05
N PRO A 120 6.18 11.08 -0.92
CA PRO A 120 6.18 12.52 -1.12
C PRO A 120 4.78 12.93 -1.59
N LYS A 121 4.11 13.76 -0.79
CA LYS A 121 2.88 14.44 -1.22
C LYS A 121 3.26 15.30 -2.41
N SER A 122 2.99 14.82 -3.62
CA SER A 122 3.17 15.63 -4.82
C SER A 122 2.35 16.90 -4.61
N ASN A 123 3.04 18.03 -4.46
CA ASN A 123 2.43 19.33 -4.23
C ASN A 123 1.37 19.56 -5.31
N GLN A 124 0.11 19.71 -4.88
CA GLN A 124 -0.87 20.41 -5.69
C GLN A 124 -0.34 21.83 -5.91
N THR A 125 0.33 22.06 -7.03
CA THR A 125 0.49 23.40 -7.58
C THR A 125 -0.90 23.84 -8.02
N ILE A 126 -1.69 24.34 -7.06
CA ILE A 126 -2.82 25.20 -7.39
C ILE A 126 -2.18 26.40 -8.09
N ASN A 127 -2.44 26.52 -9.39
CA ASN A 127 -2.14 27.71 -10.17
C ASN A 127 -2.77 28.91 -9.47
N ALA A 128 -2.02 29.57 -8.59
CA ALA A 128 -2.30 30.93 -8.19
C ALA A 128 -2.05 31.78 -9.44
N ILE A 129 -3.16 32.13 -10.08
CA ILE A 129 -3.25 33.07 -11.18
C ILE A 129 -2.35 34.28 -10.86
N GLU A 130 -1.30 34.47 -11.67
CA GLU A 130 -0.54 35.72 -11.72
C GLU A 130 -1.54 36.85 -12.03
N LEU A 131 -1.87 37.65 -11.02
CA LEU A 131 -2.38 39.00 -11.22
C LEU A 131 -1.17 39.93 -11.14
N THR A 132 -0.49 40.12 -12.27
CA THR A 132 0.39 41.27 -12.47
C THR A 132 -0.46 42.54 -12.64
N PRO A 133 -0.28 43.60 -11.86
CA PRO A 133 -0.64 44.94 -12.31
C PRO A 133 0.46 45.42 -13.27
N ALA A 134 0.06 45.71 -14.51
CA ALA A 134 0.90 46.35 -15.50
C ALA A 134 1.36 47.72 -14.99
N THR A 135 2.68 47.87 -14.85
CA THR A 135 3.36 49.16 -14.90
C THR A 135 3.30 49.65 -16.34
N GLU A 136 2.59 50.75 -16.57
CA GLU A 136 2.87 51.62 -17.72
C GLU A 136 3.44 52.95 -17.19
N ALA A 137 4.67 53.21 -17.60
CA ALA A 137 5.38 54.45 -17.43
C ALA A 137 5.37 55.23 -18.75
N GLY A 138 5.27 56.57 -18.65
CA GLY A 138 5.50 57.52 -19.75
C GLY A 138 4.23 58.26 -20.19
N GLY A 139 4.17 59.59 -20.27
CA GLY A 139 5.23 60.59 -20.28
C GLY A 139 4.69 62.03 -20.26
N SER A 140 5.65 62.92 -20.05
CA SER A 140 5.74 64.40 -20.11
C SER A 140 4.82 65.23 -21.02
N GLY A 141 4.56 66.48 -20.57
CA GLY A 141 4.22 67.67 -21.37
C GLY A 141 3.43 68.71 -20.53
N GLU A 142 4.07 69.71 -19.91
CA GLU A 142 4.29 71.10 -20.41
C GLU A 142 3.12 72.10 -20.22
N THR A 143 3.48 73.22 -19.58
CA THR A 143 2.94 74.61 -19.65
C THR A 143 1.46 74.90 -19.36
N SER A 144 1.20 75.65 -18.28
CA SER A 144 1.03 77.13 -18.26
C SER A 144 0.70 77.64 -16.86
#